data_AF-A0A939FFI1-F1
#
_entry.id   AF-A0A939FFI1-F1
#
_cell.length_a   1.000
_cell.length_b   1.000
_cell.length_c   1.000
_cell.angle_alpha   90.00
_cell.angle_beta   90.00
_cell.angle_gamma   90.00
#
_symmetry.space_group_name_H-M   'P 1'
#
loop_
_entity.id
_entity.type
_entity.pdbx_description
1 polymer ?
#
loop_
_entity_poly.entity_id
_entity_poly.type
_entity_poly.pdbx_seq_one_letter_code
_entity_poly.pdbx_strand_id
1 'polypeptide(L)'
;YTYECRLVPGLLQTEAYARTLFVNQLPPLCDDQIEAQWVARAERQRLLRERPNTAFSFILEEQVFLRRTGGVEVTREVIDHV
;
A
#
# COMPACT_ATOMS: atom_id res chain seq x y z
N TYR A 1 -3.47 1.02 17.00
CA TYR A 1 -3.29 -0.18 16.16
C TYR A 1 -4.38 -0.19 15.11
N THR A 2 -4.02 0.08 13.86
CA THR A 2 -4.95 -0.08 12.72
C THR A 2 -4.82 -1.52 12.25
N TYR A 3 -5.87 -2.31 12.40
CA TYR A 3 -5.89 -3.71 12.01
C TYR A 3 -6.43 -3.82 10.58
N GLU A 4 -5.54 -4.02 9.62
CA GLU A 4 -5.88 -4.28 8.22
C GLU A 4 -5.45 -5.71 7.85
N CYS A 5 -6.38 -6.67 7.90
CA CYS A 5 -6.12 -8.08 7.53
C CYS A 5 -6.17 -8.34 6.03
N ARG A 6 -6.81 -7.46 5.29
CA ARG A 6 -7.23 -7.78 3.91
C ARG A 6 -6.26 -7.27 2.88
N LEU A 7 -5.46 -6.26 3.25
CA LEU A 7 -4.63 -5.48 2.36
C LEU A 7 -3.33 -5.14 3.06
N VAL A 8 -2.29 -4.91 2.27
CA VAL A 8 -1.03 -4.36 2.77
C VAL A 8 -1.36 -2.96 3.35
N PRO A 9 -0.92 -2.61 4.57
CA PRO A 9 -1.12 -1.29 5.14
C PRO A 9 -0.64 -0.21 4.19
N GLY A 10 -1.41 0.87 4.02
CA GLY A 10 -1.09 1.95 3.06
C GLY A 10 0.34 2.52 3.18
N LEU A 11 0.94 2.46 4.35
CA LEU A 11 2.32 2.91 4.60
C LEU A 11 3.40 1.95 4.06
N LEU A 12 3.05 0.71 3.71
CA LEU A 12 3.93 -0.30 3.14
C LEU A 12 3.54 -0.67 1.69
N GLN A 13 2.53 -0.01 1.12
CA GLN A 13 2.10 -0.26 -0.25
C GLN A 13 3.08 0.33 -1.26
N THR A 14 3.41 -0.43 -2.29
CA THR A 14 4.08 0.12 -3.48
C THR A 14 3.10 0.88 -4.35
N GLU A 15 3.62 1.67 -5.30
CA GLU A 15 2.78 2.42 -6.25
C GLU A 15 1.87 1.50 -7.04
N ALA A 16 2.43 0.41 -7.57
CA ALA A 16 1.69 -0.55 -8.39
C ALA A 16 0.57 -1.23 -7.58
N TYR A 17 0.82 -1.55 -6.30
CA TYR A 17 -0.19 -2.12 -5.43
C TYR A 17 -1.30 -1.11 -5.11
N ALA A 18 -0.94 0.13 -4.74
CA ALA A 18 -1.91 1.18 -4.45
C ALA A 18 -2.79 1.51 -5.67
N ARG A 19 -2.18 1.64 -6.86
CA ARG A 19 -2.91 1.85 -8.12
C ARG A 19 -3.88 0.70 -8.42
N THR A 20 -3.45 -0.55 -8.22
CA THR A 20 -4.33 -1.71 -8.37
C THR A 20 -5.56 -1.60 -7.47
N LEU A 21 -5.39 -1.15 -6.21
CA LEU A 21 -6.52 -0.97 -5.31
C LEU A 21 -7.45 0.15 -5.75
N PHE A 22 -6.89 1.27 -6.22
CA PHE A 22 -7.69 2.41 -6.67
C PHE A 22 -8.50 2.11 -7.94
N VAL A 23 -7.93 1.34 -8.88
CA VAL A 23 -8.65 0.89 -10.09
C VAL A 23 -9.83 -0.02 -9.73
N ASN A 24 -9.68 -0.86 -8.71
CA ASN A 24 -10.74 -1.76 -8.23
C ASN A 24 -11.69 -1.10 -7.21
N GLN A 25 -11.49 0.18 -6.90
CA GLN A 25 -12.30 0.90 -5.92
C GLN A 25 -13.64 1.32 -6.55
N LEU A 26 -14.71 1.22 -5.76
CA LEU A 26 -16.03 1.70 -6.15
C LEU A 26 -16.45 2.86 -5.21
N PRO A 27 -16.83 4.03 -5.74
CA PRO A 27 -16.93 4.39 -7.16
C PRO A 27 -15.56 4.46 -7.86
N PRO A 28 -15.50 4.23 -9.19
CA PRO A 28 -14.27 4.34 -9.96
C PRO A 28 -13.69 5.75 -9.83
N LEU A 29 -12.39 5.83 -9.56
CA LEU A 29 -11.65 7.09 -9.54
C LEU A 29 -11.14 7.40 -10.95
N CYS A 30 -11.10 8.68 -11.33
CA CYS A 30 -10.35 9.08 -12.54
C CYS A 30 -8.84 9.06 -12.26
N ASP A 31 -8.03 8.99 -13.32
CA ASP A 31 -6.57 8.90 -13.21
C ASP A 31 -5.97 10.04 -12.36
N ASP A 32 -6.49 11.26 -12.49
CA ASP A 32 -6.06 12.41 -11.68
C ASP A 32 -6.34 12.22 -10.18
N GLN A 33 -7.46 11.59 -9.83
CA GLN A 33 -7.80 11.26 -8.45
C GLN A 33 -6.93 10.15 -7.89
N ILE A 34 -6.61 9.14 -8.72
CA ILE A 34 -5.69 8.05 -8.36
C ILE A 34 -4.31 8.62 -8.04
N GLU A 35 -3.80 9.50 -8.90
CA GLU A 35 -2.50 10.14 -8.72
C GLU A 35 -2.48 11.02 -7.47
N ALA A 36 -3.50 11.85 -7.25
CA ALA A 36 -3.59 12.68 -6.05
C ALA A 36 -3.61 11.83 -4.75
N GLN A 37 -4.32 10.70 -4.75
CA GLN A 37 -4.33 9.79 -3.60
C GLN A 37 -2.99 9.08 -3.42
N TRP A 38 -2.31 8.70 -4.50
CA TRP A 38 -0.98 8.11 -4.44
C TRP A 38 0.03 9.09 -3.86
N VAL A 39 0.08 10.33 -4.37
CA VAL A 39 0.97 11.39 -3.85
C VAL A 39 0.74 11.60 -2.35
N ALA A 40 -0.51 11.72 -1.91
CA ALA A 40 -0.84 11.86 -0.50
C ALA A 40 -0.42 10.63 0.34
N ARG A 41 -0.40 9.42 -0.24
CA ARG A 41 0.08 8.20 0.42
C ARG A 41 1.60 8.17 0.49
N ALA A 42 2.30 8.47 -0.61
CA ALA A 42 3.75 8.54 -0.68
C ALA A 42 4.34 9.59 0.29
N GLU A 43 3.71 10.76 0.41
CA GLU A 43 4.11 11.78 1.42
C GLU A 43 3.98 11.25 2.85
N ARG A 44 2.95 10.44 3.15
CA ARG A 44 2.87 9.80 4.48
C ARG A 44 3.93 8.72 4.68
N GLN A 45 4.33 8.01 3.64
CA GLN A 45 5.39 7.00 3.74
C GLN A 45 6.75 7.62 4.08
N ARG A 46 7.01 8.88 3.68
CA ARG A 46 8.21 9.60 4.10
C ARG A 46 8.35 9.67 5.62
N LEU A 47 7.24 9.71 6.36
CA LEU A 47 7.25 9.72 7.82
C LEU A 47 7.93 8.48 8.43
N LEU A 48 7.93 7.33 7.73
CA LEU A 48 8.65 6.13 8.17
C LEU A 48 10.17 6.33 8.19
N ARG A 49 10.69 7.21 7.33
CA ARG A 49 12.13 7.51 7.21
C ARG A 49 12.54 8.79 7.95
N GLU A 50 11.66 9.78 8.00
CA GLU A 50 11.94 11.10 8.57
C GLU A 50 11.77 11.18 10.09
N ARG A 51 11.15 10.17 10.72
CA ARG A 51 10.95 10.12 12.17
C ARG A 51 11.74 8.97 12.82
N PRO A 52 13.07 9.11 12.97
CA PRO A 52 13.92 8.04 13.51
C PRO A 52 13.58 7.64 14.96
N ASN A 53 12.93 8.53 15.72
CA ASN A 53 12.51 8.27 17.10
C ASN A 53 11.08 7.73 17.23
N THR A 54 10.43 7.37 16.13
CA THR A 54 9.09 6.76 16.13
C THR A 54 9.20 5.31 15.70
N ALA A 55 8.82 4.39 16.58
CA ALA A 55 8.71 2.98 16.22
C ALA A 55 7.38 2.74 15.51
N PHE A 56 7.45 2.16 14.31
CA PHE A 56 6.30 1.66 13.57
C PHE A 56 6.32 0.14 13.63
N SER A 57 5.18 -0.47 13.94
CA SER A 57 5.01 -1.92 13.93
C SER A 57 3.77 -2.27 13.12
N PHE A 58 3.94 -3.21 12.21
CA PHE A 58 2.91 -3.68 11.30
C PHE A 58 2.80 -5.20 11.45
N ILE A 59 1.57 -5.70 11.45
CA ILE A 59 1.29 -7.13 11.43
C ILE A 59 0.65 -7.42 10.07
N LEU A 60 1.26 -8.32 9.32
CA LEU A 60 0.83 -8.71 7.99
C LEU A 60 0.42 -10.18 8.01
N GLU A 61 -0.74 -10.49 7.44
CA GLU A 61 -1.15 -11.88 7.23
C GLU A 61 -0.57 -12.39 5.90
N GLU A 62 -0.09 -13.63 5.89
CA GLU A 62 0.41 -14.31 4.67
C GLU A 62 -0.62 -14.28 3.53
N GLN A 63 -1.90 -14.35 3.88
CA GLN A 63 -3.00 -14.32 2.92
C GLN A 63 -3.03 -13.04 2.08
N VAL A 64 -2.47 -11.93 2.55
CA VAL A 64 -2.36 -10.68 1.79
C VAL A 64 -1.46 -10.86 0.57
N PHE A 65 -0.37 -11.63 0.71
CA PHE A 65 0.54 -11.95 -0.40
C PHE A 65 -0.01 -13.07 -1.28
N LEU A 66 -0.65 -14.08 -0.69
CA LEU A 66 -1.22 -15.20 -1.45
C LEU A 66 -2.37 -14.78 -2.38
N ARG A 67 -3.11 -13.72 -2.04
CA ARG A 67 -4.16 -13.13 -2.91
C ARG A 67 -3.61 -12.60 -4.24
N ARG A 68 -2.31 -12.31 -4.30
CA ARG A 68 -1.63 -11.74 -5.47
C ARG A 68 -2.34 -10.54 -6.08
N THR A 69 -2.77 -9.60 -5.23
CA THR A 69 -3.50 -8.41 -5.67
C THR A 69 -2.64 -7.60 -6.64
N GLY A 70 -3.11 -7.47 -7.88
CA GLY A 70 -2.38 -6.79 -8.96
C GLY A 70 -1.48 -7.70 -9.79
N GLY A 71 -1.44 -8.99 -9.50
CA GLY A 71 -0.62 -9.97 -10.21
C GLY A 71 0.64 -10.38 -9.45
N VAL A 72 1.42 -11.27 -10.04
CA VAL A 72 2.62 -11.85 -9.42
C VAL A 72 3.72 -10.79 -9.29
N GLU A 73 3.84 -9.93 -10.29
CA GLU A 73 4.84 -8.87 -10.40
C GLU A 73 4.64 -7.82 -9.30
N VAL A 74 3.40 -7.34 -9.13
CA VAL A 74 3.03 -6.39 -8.08
C VAL A 74 3.25 -7.00 -6.70
N THR A 75 2.88 -8.27 -6.52
CA THR A 75 3.09 -8.97 -5.24
C THR A 75 4.56 -9.11 -4.89
N ARG A 76 5.40 -9.43 -5.89
CA ARG A 76 6.84 -9.50 -5.72
C ARG A 76 7.42 -8.16 -5.30
N GLU A 77 7.00 -7.08 -5.96
CA GLU A 77 7.44 -5.72 -5.62
C GLU A 77 7.08 -5.35 -4.18
N VAL A 78 5.89 -5.72 -3.71
CA VAL A 78 5.50 -5.52 -2.30
C VAL A 78 6.37 -6.35 -1.36
N ILE A 79 6.64 -7.62 -1.68
CA ILE A 79 7.50 -8.48 -0.84
C ILE A 79 8.91 -7.89 -0.74
N ASP A 80 9.45 -7.37 -1.84
CA ASP A 80 10.78 -6.74 -1.87
C ASP A 80 10.81 -5.38 -1.12
N HIS A 81 9.65 -4.76 -0.91
CA HIS A 81 9.50 -3.45 -0.27
C HIS A 81 9.26 -3.52 1.25
N VAL A 82 8.59 -4.58 1.72
CA VAL A 82 8.24 -4.81 3.14
C VAL A 82 9.45 -5.32 3.92
#